data_AF-A0A367LUG4-F1
#
_entry.id   AF-A0A367LUG4-F1
#
_cell.length_a   1.000
_cell.length_b   1.000
_cell.length_c   1.000
_cell.angle_alpha   90.00
_cell.angle_beta   90.00
_cell.angle_gamma   90.00
#
_symmetry.space_group_name_H-M   'P 1'
#
loop_
_entity.id
_entity.type
_entity.pdbx_description
1 polymer ?
#
loop_
_entity_poly.entity_id
_entity_poly.type
_entity_poly.pdbx_seq_one_letter_code
_entity_poly.pdbx_strand_id
1 'polypeptide(L)'
;GRLVLATSHHIGLHRLPPLLRAFTRAHPQVALDIQFLDSEVAYEEILHGRAELAVITLAPETAEPVRAVPVWDDPLDFVAAPEHPLARQGTVFL
;
A
#
# COMPACT_ATOMS: atom_id res chain seq x y z
N GLY A 1 18.86 -12.64 -5.10
CA GLY A 1 18.50 -11.50 -5.98
C GLY A 1 17.96 -10.37 -5.15
N ARG A 2 17.86 -9.15 -5.69
CA ARG A 2 17.24 -8.00 -5.00
C ARG A 2 15.78 -7.88 -5.45
N LEU A 3 14.90 -7.52 -4.51
CA LEU A 3 13.50 -7.17 -4.76
C LEU A 3 13.24 -5.79 -4.17
N VAL A 4 12.94 -4.82 -5.03
CA VAL A 4 12.56 -3.45 -4.71
C VAL A 4 11.03 -3.38 -4.66
N LEU A 5 10.51 -3.12 -3.47
CA LEU A 5 9.09 -2.98 -3.17
C LEU A 5 8.77 -1.53 -2.82
N ALA A 6 7.94 -0.88 -3.61
CA ALA A 6 7.40 0.44 -3.32
C ALA A 6 6.04 0.34 -2.62
N THR A 7 5.80 1.13 -1.57
CA THR A 7 4.51 1.11 -0.87
C THR A 7 4.24 2.41 -0.12
N SER A 8 2.97 2.71 0.14
CA SER A 8 2.58 3.83 1.00
C SER A 8 2.88 3.55 2.48
N HIS A 9 3.06 4.62 3.25
CA HIS A 9 3.42 4.52 4.67
C HIS A 9 2.45 3.66 5.49
N HIS A 10 1.14 3.83 5.31
CA HIS A 10 0.14 3.09 6.10
C HIS A 10 0.16 1.59 5.78
N ILE A 11 0.23 1.21 4.50
CA ILE A 11 0.30 -0.20 4.09
C ILE A 11 1.60 -0.84 4.57
N GLY A 12 2.72 -0.17 4.34
CA GLY A 12 4.04 -0.68 4.70
C GLY A 12 4.24 -0.86 6.20
N LEU A 13 3.63 0.00 7.03
CA LEU A 13 3.74 -0.10 8.48
C LEU A 13 2.72 -1.06 9.11
N HIS A 14 1.49 -1.12 8.61
CA HIS A 14 0.41 -1.84 9.29
C HIS A 14 0.04 -3.19 8.65
N ARG A 15 0.15 -3.34 7.32
CA ARG A 15 -0.29 -4.56 6.61
C ARG A 15 0.87 -5.47 6.19
N LEU A 16 1.96 -4.90 5.70
CA LEU A 16 3.07 -5.68 5.14
C LEU A 16 4.00 -6.41 6.13
N PRO A 17 4.22 -5.96 7.39
CA PRO A 17 5.24 -6.59 8.25
C PRO A 17 5.08 -8.11 8.46
N PRO A 18 3.88 -8.67 8.69
CA PRO A 18 3.72 -10.12 8.83
C PRO A 18 4.08 -10.89 7.54
N LEU A 19 3.69 -10.36 6.37
CA LEU A 19 3.96 -10.97 5.07
C LEU A 19 5.45 -10.93 4.72
N LEU A 20 6.09 -9.78 4.94
CA LEU A 20 7.53 -9.61 4.70
C LEU A 20 8.35 -10.54 5.59
N ARG A 21 7.97 -10.74 6.85
CA ARG A 21 8.62 -11.71 7.75
C ARG A 21 8.47 -13.15 7.26
N ALA A 22 7.30 -13.52 6.75
CA ALA A 22 7.08 -14.86 6.19
C ALA A 22 7.92 -15.07 4.92
N PHE A 23 7.94 -14.05 4.04
CA PHE A 23 8.69 -14.08 2.79
C PHE A 23 10.21 -14.18 3.01
N THR A 24 10.79 -13.34 3.87
CA THR A 24 12.23 -13.37 4.16
C THR A 24 12.67 -14.69 4.80
N ARG A 25 11.81 -15.32 5.60
CA ARG A 25 12.06 -16.65 6.15
C ARG A 25 12.02 -17.76 5.09
N ALA A 26 11.09 -17.66 4.14
CA ALA A 26 10.96 -18.63 3.05
C ALA A 26 12.05 -18.45 1.97
N HIS A 27 12.56 -17.23 1.80
CA HIS A 27 13.53 -16.86 0.78
C HIS A 27 14.71 -16.05 1.36
N PRO A 28 15.56 -16.68 2.20
CA PRO A 28 16.66 -15.99 2.89
C PRO A 28 17.73 -15.39 1.97
N GLN A 29 17.79 -15.82 0.70
CA GLN A 29 18.69 -15.33 -0.33
C GLN A 29 18.19 -14.07 -1.07
N VAL A 30 16.97 -13.60 -0.75
CA VAL A 30 16.39 -12.40 -1.35
C VAL A 30 16.73 -11.19 -0.48
N ALA A 31 17.41 -10.21 -1.08
CA ALA A 31 17.61 -8.91 -0.47
C ALA A 31 16.39 -8.04 -0.77
N LEU A 32 15.54 -7.83 0.24
CA LEU A 32 14.39 -6.93 0.16
C LEU A 32 14.86 -5.48 0.35
N ASP A 33 14.53 -4.62 -0.59
CA ASP A 33 14.62 -3.17 -0.47
C ASP A 33 13.21 -2.60 -0.48
N ILE A 34 12.85 -1.83 0.55
CA ILE A 34 11.49 -1.34 0.74
C ILE A 34 11.53 0.18 0.74
N GLN A 35 10.79 0.75 -0.19
CA GLN A 35 10.69 2.19 -0.39
C GLN A 35 9.30 2.66 0.03
N PHE A 36 9.26 3.64 0.93
CA PHE A 36 8.02 4.28 1.35
C PHE A 36 7.79 5.53 0.51
N LEU A 37 6.75 5.49 -0.33
CA LEU A 37 6.46 6.50 -1.35
C LEU A 37 4.96 6.77 -1.40
N ASP A 38 4.57 7.94 -1.89
CA ASP A 38 3.18 8.21 -2.27
C ASP A 38 2.75 7.31 -3.44
N SER A 39 1.44 7.03 -3.55
CA SER A 39 0.90 6.03 -4.51
C SER A 39 1.25 6.36 -5.97
N GLU A 40 1.18 7.63 -6.34
CA GLU A 40 1.49 8.14 -7.66
C GLU A 40 2.98 7.95 -7.99
N VAL A 41 3.86 8.24 -7.03
CA VAL A 41 5.30 8.07 -7.21
C VAL A 41 5.65 6.59 -7.30
N ALA A 42 5.06 5.74 -6.45
CA ALA A 42 5.24 4.30 -6.50
C ALA A 42 4.79 3.70 -7.83
N TYR A 43 3.71 4.21 -8.43
CA TYR A 43 3.27 3.82 -9.77
C TYR A 43 4.32 4.16 -10.84
N GLU A 44 4.87 5.37 -10.80
CA GLU A 44 5.94 5.81 -11.70
C GLU A 44 7.22 4.97 -11.55
N GLU A 45 7.56 4.53 -10.34
CA GLU A 45 8.70 3.61 -10.13
C GLU A 45 8.51 2.28 -10.85
N ILE A 46 7.29 1.74 -10.90
CA ILE A 46 6.97 0.51 -11.66
C ILE A 46 7.04 0.76 -13.15
N LEU A 47 6.43 1.85 -13.63
CA LEU A 47 6.39 2.19 -15.06
C LEU A 47 7.80 2.33 -15.64
N HIS A 48 8.74 2.87 -14.87
CA HIS A 48 10.13 3.02 -15.27
C HIS A 48 11.04 1.81 -14.95
N GLY A 49 10.50 0.76 -14.34
CA GLY A 49 11.25 -0.43 -13.94
C GLY A 49 12.29 -0.19 -12.85
N ARG A 50 12.08 0.84 -12.01
CA ARG A 50 12.93 1.15 -10.84
C ARG A 50 12.49 0.40 -9.58
N ALA A 51 11.22 0.01 -9.52
CA ALA A 51 10.69 -0.96 -8.59
C ALA A 51 10.13 -2.17 -9.36
N GLU A 52 10.16 -3.35 -8.75
CA GLU A 52 9.57 -4.56 -9.36
C GLU A 52 8.14 -4.81 -8.88
N LEU A 53 7.77 -4.31 -7.70
CA LEU A 53 6.42 -4.44 -7.14
C LEU A 53 6.03 -3.16 -6.39
N ALA A 54 4.78 -2.74 -6.55
CA ALA A 54 4.20 -1.66 -5.76
C ALA A 54 2.90 -2.10 -5.10
N VAL A 55 2.68 -1.66 -3.87
CA VAL A 55 1.39 -1.80 -3.17
C VAL A 55 0.87 -0.41 -2.84
N ILE A 56 -0.17 -0.01 -3.59
CA ILE A 56 -0.75 1.33 -3.61
C ILE A 56 -2.27 1.25 -3.44
N THR A 57 -2.90 2.33 -2.99
CA THR A 57 -4.36 2.42 -2.80
C THR A 57 -5.07 3.16 -3.93
N LEU A 58 -4.37 4.12 -4.54
CA LEU A 58 -4.84 4.84 -5.72
C LEU A 58 -4.01 4.37 -6.90
N ALA A 59 -4.66 3.68 -7.83
CA ALA A 59 -4.09 3.40 -9.13
C ALA A 59 -4.82 4.27 -10.17
N PRO A 60 -4.10 4.97 -11.07
CA PRO A 60 -4.72 5.46 -12.29
C PRO A 60 -5.30 4.30 -13.10
N GLU A 61 -6.09 4.57 -14.15
CA GLU A 61 -6.46 3.54 -15.12
C GLU A 61 -5.18 2.86 -15.63
N THR A 62 -4.93 1.62 -15.18
CA THR A 62 -3.69 0.94 -15.49
C THR A 62 -3.77 0.40 -16.92
N ALA A 63 -2.84 0.87 -17.75
CA ALA A 63 -2.60 0.35 -19.08
C ALA A 63 -1.25 -0.36 -19.12
N GLU A 64 -1.01 -1.14 -20.18
CA GLU A 64 0.32 -1.70 -20.43
C GLU A 64 1.40 -0.60 -20.38
N PRO A 65 2.59 -0.89 -19.80
CA PRO A 65 3.07 -2.22 -19.40
C PRO A 65 2.73 -2.63 -17.97
N VAL A 66 1.95 -1.83 -17.23
CA VAL A 66 1.69 -2.08 -15.80
C VAL A 66 0.45 -2.95 -15.62
N ARG A 67 0.57 -4.00 -14.83
CA ARG A 67 -0.56 -4.84 -14.41
C ARG A 67 -0.89 -4.57 -12.94
N ALA A 68 -2.07 -4.03 -12.68
CA ALA A 68 -2.63 -3.93 -11.34
C ALA A 68 -3.52 -5.13 -11.01
N VAL A 69 -3.48 -5.58 -9.75
CA VAL A 69 -4.36 -6.62 -9.21
C VAL A 69 -4.84 -6.16 -7.83
N PRO A 70 -6.16 -6.12 -7.57
CA PRO A 70 -6.68 -5.82 -6.24
C PRO A 70 -6.32 -6.96 -5.28
N VAL A 71 -5.73 -6.61 -4.14
CA VAL A 71 -5.29 -7.58 -3.11
C VAL A 71 -6.11 -7.51 -1.84
N TRP A 72 -6.56 -6.30 -1.44
CA TRP A 72 -7.32 -6.05 -0.22
C TRP A 72 -8.31 -4.92 -0.41
N ASP A 73 -9.41 -4.98 0.35
CA ASP A 73 -10.23 -3.82 0.63
C ASP A 73 -9.57 -2.98 1.74
N ASP A 74 -9.62 -1.66 1.57
CA ASP A 74 -9.11 -0.68 2.53
C ASP A 74 -10.26 0.21 3.03
N PRO A 75 -11.07 -0.27 4.00
CA PRO A 75 -12.20 0.49 4.49
C PRO A 75 -11.71 1.74 5.24
N LEU A 76 -12.33 2.87 4.95
CA LEU A 76 -12.08 4.13 5.63
C LEU A 76 -13.06 4.31 6.78
N ASP A 77 -12.54 4.72 7.94
CA ASP A 77 -13.33 5.04 9.11
C ASP A 77 -13.43 6.56 9.31
N PHE A 78 -14.60 7.02 9.75
CA PHE A 78 -14.77 8.41 10.18
C PHE A 78 -14.24 8.60 11.60
N VAL A 79 -13.42 9.63 11.79
CA VAL A 79 -12.86 9.99 13.10
C VAL A 79 -13.28 11.41 13.44
N ALA A 80 -13.89 11.58 14.62
CA ALA A 80 -14.31 12.88 15.15
C ALA A 80 -13.98 13.00 16.63
N ALA A 81 -13.78 14.23 17.12
CA ALA A 81 -13.62 14.48 18.55
C ALA A 81 -14.91 14.10 19.32
N PRO A 82 -14.83 13.65 20.58
CA PRO A 82 -15.99 13.25 21.36
C PRO A 82 -17.08 14.34 21.48
N GLU A 83 -16.67 15.62 21.48
CA GLU A 83 -17.56 16.77 21.61
C GLU A 83 -18.18 17.20 20.27
N HIS A 84 -17.70 16.65 19.14
CA HIS A 84 -18.16 17.03 17.82
C HIS A 84 -19.60 16.53 17.56
N PRO A 85 -20.49 17.33 16.93
CA PRO A 85 -21.86 16.89 16.65
C PRO A 85 -21.97 15.56 15.90
N LEU A 86 -21.02 15.26 15.00
CA LEU A 86 -20.96 13.98 14.28
C LEU A 86 -20.76 12.78 15.22
N ALA A 87 -20.10 12.95 16.37
CA ALA A 87 -19.92 11.87 17.34
C ALA A 87 -21.24 11.43 18.00
N ARG A 88 -22.32 12.22 17.84
CA ARG A 88 -23.68 11.91 18.32
C ARG A 88 -24.57 11.34 17.22
N GLN A 89 -24.07 11.23 15.99
CA GLN A 89 -24.82 10.64 14.88
C GLN A 89 -24.52 9.14 14.81
N GLY A 90 -25.57 8.32 14.69
CA GLY A 90 -25.42 6.85 14.62
C GLY A 90 -24.93 6.35 13.26
N THR A 91 -25.05 7.17 12.21
CA THR A 91 -24.55 6.82 10.88
C THR A 91 -24.11 8.10 10.17
N VAL A 92 -22.94 8.04 9.54
CA VAL A 92 -22.35 9.12 8.75
C VAL A 92 -22.05 8.55 7.36
N PHE A 93 -22.35 9.31 6.31
CA PHE A 93 -22.16 8.93 4.92
C PHE A 93 -21.22 9.94 4.24
N LEU A 94 -20.43 9.46 3.26
CA LEU A 94 -19.63 10.29 2.35
C LEU A 94 -20.48 10.87 1.22
#